data_AF-A0A6G1R0R7-F1
#
_entry.id   AF-A0A6G1R0R7-F1
#
_cell.length_a   1.000
_cell.length_b   1.000
_cell.length_c   1.000
_cell.angle_alpha   90.00
_cell.angle_beta   90.00
_cell.angle_gamma   90.00
#
_symmetry.space_group_name_H-M   'P 1'
#
loop_
_entity.id
_entity.type
_entity.pdbx_description
1 polymer ?
#
loop_
_entity_poly.entity_id
_entity_poly.type
_entity_poly.pdbx_seq_one_letter_code
_entity_poly.pdbx_strand_id
1 'polypeptide(L)'
;MFIFLHYNPLTEVTVVYQNGLPVISVSLPSRRERCQFTLKPLSDCVGVFLQQLQAEDRGIDRVAIYSIDGARVASSTGIDILLLDDFKLVINDTTHLVRPPRRELLPHEETERLNDVKFLVQQLYTTLRIEEHQLSKERELIGRLEDLNSQLRPLEKVKEELSKKAERRTTWVLWGGMAYMATQFGILARLTWWEYSWDIMEPVTYFITYGTAMAMYAYFVLTRQEYIYPDARDRQYLLFLHKGVKRTRFDIEKYNKLKDDIAERTLGHPH
;
A
#
# COMPACT_ATOMS: atom_id res chain seq x y z
N MET A 1 33.73 -56.32 30.49
CA MET A 1 32.47 -56.09 29.76
C MET A 1 32.76 -55.05 28.68
N PHE A 2 33.18 -55.51 27.50
CA PHE A 2 33.47 -54.64 26.36
C PHE A 2 32.15 -54.29 25.68
N ILE A 3 31.73 -53.03 25.79
CA ILE A 3 30.58 -52.53 25.03
C ILE A 3 31.09 -52.30 23.59
N PHE A 4 30.70 -53.21 22.70
CA PHE A 4 30.83 -53.03 21.26
C PHE A 4 29.99 -51.82 20.84
N LEU A 5 30.62 -50.66 20.63
CA LEU A 5 30.04 -49.60 19.82
C LEU A 5 30.00 -50.11 18.39
N HIS A 6 28.79 -50.43 17.92
CA HIS A 6 28.50 -50.73 16.52
C HIS A 6 28.92 -49.51 15.66
N TYR A 7 30.09 -49.61 15.03
CA TYR A 7 30.49 -48.68 13.96
C TYR A 7 29.73 -49.08 12.70
N ASN A 8 28.64 -48.36 12.39
CA ASN A 8 27.85 -48.59 11.19
C ASN A 8 28.29 -47.59 10.10
N PRO A 9 29.05 -48.00 9.07
CA PRO A 9 29.64 -47.10 8.08
C PRO A 9 28.64 -46.53 7.05
N LEU A 10 27.33 -46.80 7.19
CA LEU A 10 26.29 -46.39 6.24
C LEU A 10 25.61 -45.05 6.58
N THR A 11 25.89 -44.45 7.75
CA THR A 11 25.21 -43.24 8.26
C THR A 11 26.07 -41.97 8.23
N GLU A 12 27.18 -41.99 7.51
CA GLU A 12 28.15 -40.89 7.53
C GLU A 12 27.72 -39.76 6.60
N VAL A 13 27.45 -38.59 7.21
CA VAL A 13 27.22 -37.33 6.49
C VAL A 13 28.57 -36.82 6.02
N THR A 14 28.71 -36.60 4.72
CA THR A 14 29.97 -36.17 4.11
C THR A 14 29.83 -34.83 3.41
N VAL A 15 30.89 -34.04 3.41
CA VAL A 15 30.97 -32.78 2.67
C VAL A 15 32.06 -32.90 1.64
N VAL A 16 31.74 -32.60 0.38
CA VAL A 16 32.71 -32.62 -0.73
C VAL A 16 32.56 -31.35 -1.53
N TYR A 17 33.68 -30.75 -1.96
CA TYR A 17 33.62 -29.62 -2.88
C TYR A 17 33.52 -30.13 -4.33
N GLN A 18 32.41 -29.83 -4.99
CA GLN A 18 32.23 -30.08 -6.43
C GLN A 18 32.09 -28.73 -7.13
N ASN A 19 32.93 -28.47 -8.13
CA ASN A 19 32.97 -27.19 -8.86
C ASN A 19 33.10 -25.95 -7.95
N GLY A 20 33.83 -26.08 -6.84
CA GLY A 20 34.05 -24.99 -5.88
C GLY A 20 32.89 -24.74 -4.90
N LEU A 21 31.78 -25.48 -5.00
CA LEU A 21 30.65 -25.41 -4.08
C LEU A 21 30.65 -26.61 -3.11
N PRO A 22 30.35 -26.41 -1.82
CA PRO A 22 30.19 -27.51 -0.87
C PRO A 22 28.89 -28.27 -1.15
N VAL A 23 29.04 -29.57 -1.32
CA VAL A 23 27.94 -30.53 -1.47
C VAL A 23 27.90 -31.39 -0.22
N ILE A 24 26.84 -31.24 0.56
CA ILE A 24 26.60 -32.03 1.78
C ILE A 24 25.73 -33.23 1.41
N SER A 25 26.27 -34.43 1.60
CA SER A 25 25.55 -35.69 1.39
C SER A 25 24.98 -36.17 2.73
N VAL A 26 23.66 -36.11 2.87
CA VAL A 26 22.92 -36.52 4.07
C VAL A 26 22.06 -37.74 3.77
N SER A 27 21.99 -38.70 4.69
CA SER A 27 21.06 -39.82 4.58
C SER A 27 19.72 -39.43 5.21
N LEU A 28 18.65 -39.42 4.41
CA LEU A 28 17.33 -38.97 4.87
C LEU A 28 16.59 -40.10 5.62
N PRO A 29 15.93 -39.81 6.76
CA PRO A 29 15.38 -40.83 7.66
C PRO A 29 14.21 -41.62 7.06
N SER A 30 13.33 -40.98 6.28
CA SER A 30 12.10 -41.64 5.80
C SER A 30 12.37 -42.66 4.69
N ARG A 31 13.20 -42.28 3.71
CA ARG A 31 13.45 -43.08 2.50
C ARG A 31 14.75 -43.87 2.55
N ARG A 32 15.60 -43.63 3.57
CA ARG A 32 16.93 -44.24 3.75
C ARG A 32 17.81 -44.12 2.49
N GLU A 33 17.64 -43.03 1.74
CA GLU A 33 18.45 -42.70 0.57
C GLU A 33 19.41 -41.55 0.90
N ARG A 34 20.54 -41.49 0.21
CA ARG A 34 21.51 -40.40 0.32
C ARG A 34 21.08 -39.27 -0.60
N CYS A 35 20.74 -38.12 -0.03
CA CYS A 35 20.44 -36.90 -0.76
C CYS A 35 21.63 -35.94 -0.67
N GLN A 36 21.89 -35.22 -1.77
CA GLN A 36 23.00 -34.28 -1.88
C GLN A 36 22.46 -32.86 -1.93
N PHE A 37 22.95 -32.00 -1.05
CA PHE A 37 22.57 -30.60 -0.97
C PHE A 37 23.75 -29.73 -1.39
N THR A 38 23.61 -29.02 -2.50
CA THR A 38 24.60 -28.06 -2.99
C THR A 38 24.30 -26.70 -2.37
N LEU A 39 25.24 -26.16 -1.60
CA LEU A 39 25.09 -24.89 -0.91
C LEU A 39 25.99 -23.82 -1.53
N LYS A 40 25.55 -22.56 -1.48
CA LYS A 40 26.31 -21.39 -1.90
C LYS A 40 26.92 -20.73 -0.67
N PRO A 41 28.23 -20.89 -0.40
CA PRO A 41 28.86 -20.45 0.86
C PRO A 41 28.64 -18.99 1.21
N LEU A 42 28.54 -18.13 0.19
CA LEU A 42 28.47 -16.68 0.32
C LEU A 42 27.05 -16.09 0.25
N SER A 43 26.04 -16.91 0.01
CA SER A 43 24.65 -16.47 -0.17
C SER A 43 23.69 -17.23 0.73
N ASP A 44 23.96 -18.50 0.99
CA ASP A 44 23.12 -19.34 1.82
C ASP A 44 23.58 -19.26 3.28
N CYS A 45 22.61 -19.33 4.19
CA CYS A 45 22.84 -19.46 5.63
C CYS A 45 22.38 -20.85 6.09
N VAL A 46 22.80 -21.24 7.30
CA VAL A 46 22.38 -22.47 7.96
C VAL A 46 20.86 -22.66 7.93
N GLY A 47 20.09 -21.60 8.16
CA GLY A 47 18.62 -21.64 8.13
C GLY A 47 18.05 -22.08 6.79
N VAL A 48 18.65 -21.64 5.68
CA VAL A 48 18.24 -22.04 4.33
C VAL A 48 18.50 -23.52 4.11
N PHE A 49 19.69 -24.00 4.50
CA PHE A 49 20.03 -25.42 4.41
C PHE A 49 19.09 -26.30 5.25
N LEU A 50 18.81 -25.90 6.50
CA LEU A 50 17.89 -26.64 7.37
C LEU A 50 16.47 -26.69 6.82
N GLN A 51 15.99 -25.58 6.22
CA GLN A 51 14.68 -25.53 5.56
C GLN A 51 14.64 -26.44 4.32
N GLN A 52 15.70 -26.48 3.51
CA GLN A 52 15.79 -27.40 2.37
C GLN A 52 15.74 -28.87 2.83
N LEU A 53 16.42 -29.19 3.92
CA LEU A 53 16.45 -30.53 4.50
C LEU A 53 15.06 -30.97 4.97
N GLN A 54 14.32 -30.08 5.65
CA GLN A 54 12.93 -30.31 6.07
C GLN A 54 11.93 -30.37 4.90
N ALA A 55 12.17 -29.58 3.84
CA ALA A 55 11.31 -29.59 2.67
C ALA A 55 11.47 -30.88 1.84
N GLU A 56 12.69 -31.43 1.79
CA GLU A 56 13.01 -32.64 1.05
C GLU A 56 12.45 -33.91 1.73
N ASP A 57 12.54 -33.99 3.07
CA ASP A 57 11.99 -35.11 3.84
C ASP A 57 11.04 -34.62 4.93
N ARG A 58 9.73 -34.83 4.69
CA ARG A 58 8.66 -34.50 5.64
C ARG A 58 8.69 -35.34 6.93
N GLY A 59 9.50 -36.40 7.01
CA GLY A 59 9.72 -37.16 8.24
C GLY A 59 10.75 -36.53 9.20
N ILE A 60 11.26 -35.34 8.86
CA ILE A 60 12.19 -34.59 9.70
C ILE A 60 11.41 -33.57 10.52
N ASP A 61 11.06 -33.95 11.75
CA ASP A 61 10.35 -33.08 12.69
C ASP A 61 11.29 -32.08 13.35
N ARG A 62 12.52 -32.51 13.66
CA ARG A 62 13.52 -31.68 14.34
C ARG A 62 14.86 -31.73 13.62
N VAL A 63 15.36 -30.58 13.19
CA VAL A 63 16.72 -30.46 12.66
C VAL A 63 17.44 -29.26 13.26
N ALA A 64 18.71 -29.45 13.64
CA ALA A 64 19.54 -28.38 14.16
C ALA A 64 21.02 -28.69 13.96
N ILE A 65 21.83 -27.63 13.88
CA ILE A 65 23.29 -27.72 13.85
C ILE A 65 23.85 -27.22 15.17
N TYR A 66 24.82 -27.96 15.71
CA TYR A 66 25.54 -27.64 16.92
C TYR A 66 27.04 -27.61 16.64
N SER A 67 27.76 -26.74 17.35
CA SER A 67 29.22 -26.81 17.43
C SER A 67 29.65 -28.12 18.10
N ILE A 68 30.91 -28.51 17.93
CA ILE A 68 31.53 -29.61 18.67
C ILE A 68 31.35 -29.47 20.19
N ASP A 69 31.36 -28.23 20.70
CA ASP A 69 31.20 -27.88 22.11
C ASP A 69 29.76 -27.98 22.63
N GLY A 70 28.79 -28.25 21.74
CA GLY A 70 27.38 -28.38 22.09
C GLY A 70 26.56 -27.09 22.04
N ALA A 71 27.16 -25.95 21.67
CA ALA A 71 26.43 -24.71 21.42
C ALA A 71 25.62 -24.80 20.11
N ARG A 72 24.37 -24.32 20.10
CA ARG A 72 23.53 -24.31 18.89
C ARG A 72 23.98 -23.19 17.94
N VAL A 73 24.19 -23.53 16.67
CA VAL A 73 24.54 -22.55 15.63
C VAL A 73 23.27 -21.81 15.17
N ALA A 74 23.38 -20.49 14.98
CA ALA A 74 22.27 -19.65 14.58
C ALA A 74 21.85 -19.91 13.12
N SER A 75 20.57 -19.72 12.81
CA SER A 75 20.05 -19.87 11.44
C SER A 75 20.60 -18.84 10.46
N SER A 76 21.05 -17.68 10.94
CA SER A 76 21.65 -16.62 10.14
C SER A 76 23.15 -16.81 9.88
N THR A 77 23.79 -17.81 10.50
CA THR A 77 25.22 -18.09 10.27
C THR A 77 25.45 -18.49 8.81
N GLY A 78 26.44 -17.88 8.17
CA GLY A 78 26.83 -18.21 6.80
C GLY A 78 27.38 -19.63 6.69
N ILE A 79 27.13 -20.28 5.54
CA ILE A 79 27.65 -21.63 5.29
C ILE A 79 29.18 -21.62 5.16
N ASP A 80 29.77 -20.53 4.66
CA ASP A 80 31.21 -20.31 4.65
C ASP A 80 31.85 -20.39 6.05
N ILE A 81 31.23 -19.76 7.05
CA ILE A 81 31.69 -19.77 8.45
C ILE A 81 31.50 -21.16 9.07
N LEU A 82 30.34 -21.80 8.82
CA LEU A 82 30.05 -23.13 9.38
C LEU A 82 31.06 -24.18 8.91
N LEU A 83 31.51 -24.10 7.66
CA LEU A 83 32.41 -25.09 7.06
C LEU A 83 33.89 -24.91 7.42
N LEU A 84 34.24 -23.91 8.25
CA LEU A 84 35.59 -23.73 8.77
C LEU A 84 35.96 -24.79 9.82
N ASP A 85 34.97 -25.16 10.63
CA ASP A 85 35.13 -26.07 11.77
C ASP A 85 34.26 -27.33 11.62
N ASP A 86 34.60 -28.37 12.36
CA ASP A 86 33.76 -29.55 12.50
C ASP A 86 32.46 -29.19 13.25
N PHE A 87 31.34 -29.80 12.86
CA PHE A 87 30.05 -29.54 13.50
C PHE A 87 29.20 -30.80 13.62
N LYS A 88 28.19 -30.75 14.50
CA LYS A 88 27.21 -31.82 14.73
C LYS A 88 25.89 -31.46 14.07
N LEU A 89 25.46 -32.26 13.10
CA LEU A 89 24.13 -32.18 12.49
C LEU A 89 23.19 -33.14 13.20
N VAL A 90 22.16 -32.62 13.84
CA VAL A 90 21.14 -33.41 14.53
C VAL A 90 19.89 -33.46 13.67
N ILE A 91 19.45 -34.68 13.32
CA ILE A 91 18.22 -34.97 12.57
C ILE A 91 17.39 -35.88 13.46
N ASN A 92 16.23 -35.41 13.93
CA ASN A 92 15.38 -36.07 14.92
C ASN A 92 16.17 -36.48 16.17
N ASP A 93 16.46 -37.78 16.30
CA ASP A 93 17.20 -38.39 17.40
C ASP A 93 18.60 -38.89 17.00
N THR A 94 19.00 -38.73 15.73
CA THR A 94 20.34 -39.08 15.25
C THR A 94 21.25 -37.86 15.20
N THR A 95 22.47 -38.02 15.71
CA THR A 95 23.51 -36.99 15.65
C THR A 95 24.61 -37.45 14.71
N HIS A 96 24.88 -36.67 13.68
CA HIS A 96 25.93 -36.91 12.70
C HIS A 96 27.07 -35.91 12.93
N LEU A 97 28.28 -36.43 13.15
CA LEU A 97 29.49 -35.59 13.17
C LEU A 97 29.92 -35.33 11.73
N VAL A 98 29.93 -34.07 11.33
CA VAL A 98 30.31 -33.64 10.00
C VAL A 98 31.71 -33.02 10.09
N ARG A 99 32.62 -33.52 9.25
CA ARG A 99 33.99 -33.00 9.14
C ARG A 99 34.20 -32.42 7.75
N PRO A 100 34.08 -31.10 7.58
CA PRO A 100 34.33 -30.46 6.30
C PRO A 100 35.78 -30.67 5.85
N PRO A 101 36.03 -30.91 4.55
CA PRO A 101 37.39 -30.88 4.03
C PRO A 101 37.94 -29.47 4.20
N ARG A 102 39.08 -29.35 4.86
CA ARG A 102 39.74 -28.06 5.09
C ARG A 102 40.02 -27.40 3.73
N ARG A 103 39.40 -26.25 3.50
CA ARG A 103 39.80 -25.38 2.40
C ARG A 103 41.20 -24.88 2.68
N GLU A 104 42.11 -25.03 1.72
CA GLU A 104 43.29 -24.18 1.67
C GLU A 104 42.77 -22.75 1.60
N LEU A 105 43.01 -21.98 2.68
CA LEU A 105 42.74 -20.56 2.69
C LEU A 105 43.58 -19.97 1.55
N LEU A 106 42.91 -19.54 0.48
CA LEU A 106 43.56 -18.71 -0.52
C LEU A 106 44.22 -17.53 0.22
N PRO A 107 45.47 -17.17 -0.08
CA PRO A 107 46.14 -16.06 0.57
C PRO A 107 45.24 -14.81 0.54
N HIS A 108 45.29 -14.01 1.60
CA HIS A 108 44.38 -12.87 1.84
C HIS A 108 44.26 -11.93 0.62
N GLU A 109 45.32 -11.78 -0.18
CA GLU A 109 45.32 -10.98 -1.41
C GLU A 109 44.41 -11.52 -2.52
N GLU A 110 44.30 -12.84 -2.69
CA GLU A 110 43.42 -13.44 -3.70
C GLU A 110 41.94 -13.39 -3.26
N THR A 111 41.71 -13.43 -1.94
CA THR A 111 40.38 -13.29 -1.34
C THR A 111 39.81 -11.89 -1.55
N GLU A 112 40.64 -10.85 -1.42
CA GLU A 112 40.26 -9.46 -1.72
C GLU A 112 39.87 -9.29 -3.19
N ARG A 113 40.69 -9.79 -4.12
CA ARG A 113 40.39 -9.71 -5.57
C ARG A 113 39.10 -10.44 -5.95
N LEU A 114 38.82 -11.58 -5.32
CA LEU A 114 37.58 -12.34 -5.53
C LEU A 114 36.34 -11.57 -5.02
N ASN A 115 36.48 -10.86 -3.90
CA ASN A 115 35.41 -10.01 -3.36
C ASN A 115 35.12 -8.82 -4.28
N ASP A 116 36.15 -8.19 -4.86
CA ASP A 116 35.98 -7.09 -5.82
C ASP A 116 35.25 -7.55 -7.09
N VAL A 117 35.64 -8.70 -7.64
CA VAL A 117 34.96 -9.28 -8.82
C VAL A 117 33.50 -9.61 -8.48
N LYS A 118 33.23 -10.14 -7.28
CA LYS A 118 31.87 -10.41 -6.83
C LYS A 118 31.05 -9.13 -6.68
N PHE A 119 31.63 -8.07 -6.12
CA PHE A 119 30.98 -6.77 -6.01
C PHE A 119 30.62 -6.20 -7.39
N LEU A 120 31.54 -6.27 -8.35
CA LEU A 120 31.31 -5.85 -9.74
C LEU A 120 30.19 -6.63 -10.41
N VAL A 121 30.19 -7.98 -10.29
CA VAL A 121 29.14 -8.83 -10.86
C VAL A 121 27.80 -8.55 -10.20
N GLN A 122 27.77 -8.36 -8.88
CA GLN A 122 26.55 -8.04 -8.16
C GLN A 122 26.03 -6.65 -8.54
N GLN A 123 26.91 -5.66 -8.69
CA GLN A 123 26.57 -4.33 -9.16
C GLN A 123 25.99 -4.40 -10.58
N LEU A 124 26.61 -5.13 -11.51
CA LEU A 124 26.09 -5.36 -12.86
C LEU A 124 24.72 -6.06 -12.85
N TYR A 125 24.57 -7.12 -12.05
CA TYR A 125 23.30 -7.83 -11.92
C TYR A 125 22.21 -6.93 -11.32
N THR A 126 22.56 -6.07 -10.35
CA THR A 126 21.62 -5.06 -9.85
C THR A 126 21.27 -4.06 -10.93
N THR A 127 22.24 -3.47 -11.63
CA THR A 127 22.00 -2.46 -12.67
C THR A 127 21.13 -3.01 -13.81
N LEU A 128 21.44 -4.20 -14.32
CA LEU A 128 20.68 -4.84 -15.39
C LEU A 128 19.27 -5.25 -14.94
N ARG A 129 19.10 -5.66 -13.68
CA ARG A 129 17.79 -6.03 -13.12
C ARG A 129 16.98 -4.82 -12.68
N ILE A 130 17.61 -3.68 -12.41
CA ILE A 130 16.94 -2.42 -12.08
C ILE A 130 16.13 -1.94 -13.28
N GLU A 131 16.66 -1.96 -14.50
CA GLU A 131 15.90 -1.47 -15.67
C GLU A 131 14.60 -2.24 -15.91
N GLU A 132 14.63 -3.56 -15.96
CA GLU A 132 13.40 -4.36 -16.15
C GLU A 132 12.43 -4.22 -14.96
N HIS A 133 12.97 -4.13 -13.74
CA HIS A 133 12.12 -4.00 -12.56
C HIS A 133 11.49 -2.59 -12.45
N GLN A 134 12.19 -1.55 -12.89
CA GLN A 134 11.64 -0.19 -12.94
C GLN A 134 10.53 -0.10 -13.99
N LEU A 135 10.73 -0.65 -15.19
CA LEU A 135 9.74 -0.64 -16.27
C LEU A 135 8.47 -1.41 -15.91
N SER A 136 8.60 -2.56 -15.23
CA SER A 136 7.44 -3.32 -14.75
C SER A 136 6.68 -2.59 -13.65
N LYS A 137 7.37 -1.97 -12.70
CA LYS A 137 6.75 -1.14 -11.66
C LYS A 137 6.05 0.09 -12.21
N GLU A 138 6.66 0.77 -13.19
CA GLU A 138 6.05 1.93 -13.84
C GLU A 138 4.74 1.55 -14.55
N ARG A 139 4.74 0.45 -15.31
CA ARG A 139 3.51 -0.06 -15.95
C ARG A 139 2.43 -0.43 -14.94
N GLU A 140 2.82 -1.05 -13.82
CA GLU A 140 1.89 -1.39 -12.75
C GLU A 140 1.28 -0.13 -12.10
N LEU A 141 2.11 0.89 -11.86
CA LEU A 141 1.66 2.17 -11.30
C LEU A 141 0.70 2.91 -12.25
N ILE A 142 1.03 2.97 -13.54
CA ILE A 142 0.17 3.57 -14.57
C ILE A 142 -1.17 2.82 -14.65
N GLY A 143 -1.14 1.48 -14.67
CA GLY A 143 -2.36 0.67 -14.70
C GLY A 143 -3.25 0.88 -13.48
N ARG A 144 -2.66 0.98 -12.28
CA ARG A 144 -3.40 1.32 -11.06
C ARG A 144 -3.99 2.73 -11.10
N LEU A 145 -3.25 3.71 -11.61
CA LEU A 145 -3.72 5.09 -11.73
C LEU A 145 -4.88 5.21 -12.72
N GLU A 146 -4.82 4.47 -13.83
CA GLU A 146 -5.90 4.39 -14.81
C GLU A 146 -7.16 3.73 -14.22
N ASP A 147 -7.02 2.65 -13.46
CA ASP A 147 -8.14 2.00 -12.76
C ASP A 147 -8.79 2.94 -11.74
N LEU A 148 -7.97 3.63 -10.92
CA LEU A 148 -8.45 4.64 -9.97
C LEU A 148 -9.21 5.77 -10.67
N ASN A 149 -8.68 6.29 -11.77
CA ASN A 149 -9.32 7.34 -12.55
C ASN A 149 -10.63 6.85 -13.19
N SER A 150 -10.66 5.60 -13.67
CA SER A 150 -11.87 4.97 -14.22
C SER A 150 -12.99 4.88 -13.17
N GLN A 151 -12.63 4.53 -11.93
CA GLN A 151 -13.55 4.49 -10.80
C GLN A 151 -13.99 5.89 -10.41
N LEU A 152 -13.15 6.93 -10.52
CA LEU A 152 -13.47 8.31 -10.15
C LEU A 152 -14.49 8.98 -11.09
N ARG A 153 -14.43 8.70 -12.40
CA ARG A 153 -15.31 9.31 -13.43
C ARG A 153 -16.82 9.24 -13.13
N PRO A 154 -17.42 8.09 -12.76
CA PRO A 154 -18.84 8.05 -12.45
C PRO A 154 -19.20 8.88 -11.20
N LEU A 155 -18.29 8.97 -10.24
CA LEU A 155 -18.46 9.79 -9.03
C LEU A 155 -18.50 11.28 -9.39
N GLU A 156 -17.61 11.73 -10.28
CA GLU A 156 -17.57 13.10 -10.77
C GLU A 156 -18.79 13.48 -11.60
N LYS A 157 -19.31 12.57 -12.42
CA LYS A 157 -20.55 12.82 -13.19
C LYS A 157 -21.74 13.07 -12.28
N VAL A 158 -21.93 12.26 -11.24
CA VAL A 158 -23.03 12.45 -10.27
C VAL A 158 -22.86 13.77 -9.52
N LYS A 159 -21.63 14.11 -9.15
CA LYS A 159 -21.27 15.38 -8.51
C LYS A 159 -21.66 16.58 -9.38
N GLU A 160 -21.34 16.52 -10.68
CA GLU A 160 -21.63 17.57 -11.65
C GLU A 160 -23.14 17.71 -11.94
N GLU A 161 -23.87 16.61 -12.00
CA GLU A 161 -25.33 16.66 -12.15
C GLU A 161 -26.02 17.31 -10.95
N LEU A 162 -25.53 17.01 -9.73
CA LEU A 162 -26.03 17.62 -8.50
C LEU A 162 -25.74 19.12 -8.46
N SER A 163 -24.52 19.54 -8.83
CA SER A 163 -24.16 20.96 -8.87
C SER A 163 -25.00 21.72 -9.90
N LYS A 164 -25.18 21.18 -11.12
CA LYS A 164 -26.05 21.79 -12.15
C LYS A 164 -27.51 21.93 -11.70
N LYS A 165 -28.05 20.94 -10.96
CA LYS A 165 -29.41 21.02 -10.40
C LYS A 165 -29.54 22.09 -9.33
N ALA A 166 -28.55 22.20 -8.43
CA ALA A 166 -28.52 23.22 -7.39
C ALA A 166 -28.37 24.63 -7.99
N GLU A 167 -27.55 24.76 -9.02
CA GLU A 167 -27.31 26.02 -9.71
C GLU A 167 -28.58 26.57 -10.34
N ARG A 168 -29.27 25.73 -11.12
CA ARG A 168 -30.56 26.09 -11.73
C ARG A 168 -31.56 26.57 -10.68
N ARG A 169 -31.73 25.85 -9.57
CA ARG A 169 -32.67 26.26 -8.50
C ARG A 169 -32.31 27.61 -7.91
N THR A 170 -31.03 27.87 -7.67
CA THR A 170 -30.58 29.18 -7.18
C THR A 170 -30.96 30.25 -8.20
N THR A 171 -30.60 30.06 -9.47
CA THR A 171 -30.88 31.01 -10.54
C THR A 171 -32.38 31.30 -10.67
N TRP A 172 -33.25 30.28 -10.58
CA TRP A 172 -34.70 30.46 -10.59
C TRP A 172 -35.21 31.28 -9.41
N VAL A 173 -34.68 31.07 -8.19
CA VAL A 173 -35.04 31.87 -7.01
C VAL A 173 -34.59 33.33 -7.19
N LEU A 174 -33.40 33.56 -7.75
CA LEU A 174 -32.89 34.91 -8.01
C LEU A 174 -33.71 35.65 -9.06
N TRP A 175 -34.03 34.98 -10.16
CA TRP A 175 -34.91 35.53 -11.18
C TRP A 175 -36.33 35.78 -10.65
N GLY A 176 -36.84 34.89 -9.79
CA GLY A 176 -38.11 35.09 -9.10
C GLY A 176 -38.09 36.31 -8.17
N GLY A 177 -37.01 36.50 -7.41
CA GLY A 177 -36.80 37.68 -6.57
C GLY A 177 -36.74 38.97 -7.38
N MET A 178 -36.01 38.98 -8.50
CA MET A 178 -35.96 40.13 -9.42
C MET A 178 -37.33 40.44 -10.02
N ALA A 179 -38.08 39.42 -10.47
CA ALA A 179 -39.42 39.60 -11.01
C ALA A 179 -40.40 40.15 -9.96
N TYR A 180 -40.30 39.68 -8.71
CA TYR A 180 -41.09 40.20 -7.59
C TYR A 180 -40.78 41.68 -7.33
N MET A 181 -39.50 42.05 -7.23
CA MET A 181 -39.08 43.44 -7.00
C MET A 181 -39.53 44.37 -8.14
N ALA A 182 -39.42 43.91 -9.40
CA ALA A 182 -39.89 44.66 -10.57
C ALA A 182 -41.42 44.84 -10.56
N THR A 183 -42.17 43.79 -10.20
CA THR A 183 -43.63 43.85 -10.09
C THR A 183 -44.07 44.78 -8.96
N GLN A 184 -43.42 44.69 -7.79
CA GLN A 184 -43.66 45.57 -6.65
C GLN A 184 -43.44 47.04 -7.02
N PHE A 185 -42.34 47.35 -7.72
CA PHE A 185 -42.07 48.70 -8.19
C PHE A 185 -43.09 49.18 -9.22
N GLY A 186 -43.47 48.34 -10.19
CA GLY A 186 -44.44 48.69 -11.23
C GLY A 186 -45.84 48.96 -10.67
N ILE A 187 -46.32 48.14 -9.73
CA ILE A 187 -47.61 48.34 -9.06
C ILE A 187 -47.62 49.65 -8.27
N LEU A 188 -46.55 49.93 -7.51
CA LEU A 188 -46.43 51.17 -6.76
C LEU A 188 -46.36 52.38 -7.70
N ALA A 189 -45.59 52.32 -8.79
CA ALA A 189 -45.51 53.39 -9.78
C ALA A 189 -46.88 53.67 -10.44
N ARG A 190 -47.63 52.61 -10.78
CA ARG A 190 -48.95 52.74 -11.39
C ARG A 190 -49.96 53.37 -10.42
N LEU A 191 -50.00 52.91 -9.16
CA LEU A 191 -50.89 53.45 -8.12
C LEU A 191 -50.57 54.91 -7.78
N THR A 192 -49.29 55.27 -7.73
CA THR A 192 -48.82 56.61 -7.32
C THR A 192 -49.05 57.68 -8.40
N TRP A 193 -49.09 57.31 -9.69
CA TRP A 193 -49.22 58.29 -10.78
C TRP A 193 -50.62 58.44 -11.38
N TRP A 194 -51.51 57.47 -11.18
CA TRP A 194 -52.80 57.44 -11.87
C TRP A 194 -54.01 57.31 -10.93
N GLU A 195 -53.92 56.55 -9.84
CA GLU A 195 -55.07 56.30 -8.95
C GLU A 195 -55.03 57.08 -7.63
N TYR A 196 -53.85 57.27 -7.02
CA TYR A 196 -53.72 57.89 -5.69
C TYR A 196 -52.56 58.89 -5.64
N SER A 197 -52.77 60.04 -5.00
CA SER A 197 -51.68 60.98 -4.70
C SER A 197 -50.69 60.38 -3.71
N TRP A 198 -49.43 60.84 -3.78
CA TRP A 198 -48.30 60.33 -2.99
C TRP A 198 -48.56 60.27 -1.47
N ASP A 199 -49.37 61.20 -0.96
CA ASP A 199 -49.77 61.31 0.45
C ASP A 199 -50.51 60.07 1.01
N ILE A 200 -51.24 59.33 0.16
CA ILE A 200 -51.93 58.08 0.55
C ILE A 200 -50.99 56.86 0.44
N MET A 201 -49.99 56.93 -0.43
CA MET A 201 -49.06 55.82 -0.71
C MET A 201 -47.87 55.75 0.25
N GLU A 202 -47.54 56.85 0.92
CA GLU A 202 -46.46 56.94 1.92
C GLU A 202 -46.54 55.84 3.00
N PRO A 203 -47.66 55.67 3.74
CA PRO A 203 -47.74 54.60 4.75
C PRO A 203 -47.72 53.19 4.14
N VAL A 204 -48.29 53.02 2.94
CA VAL A 204 -48.37 51.71 2.27
C VAL A 204 -46.98 51.21 1.88
N THR A 205 -46.14 52.08 1.31
CA THR A 205 -44.76 51.73 0.93
C THR A 205 -43.90 51.43 2.14
N TYR A 206 -44.11 52.14 3.26
CA TYR A 206 -43.43 51.86 4.53
C TYR A 206 -43.75 50.46 5.06
N PHE A 207 -45.04 50.08 5.11
CA PHE A 207 -45.46 48.74 5.55
C PHE A 207 -44.94 47.64 4.63
N ILE A 208 -44.93 47.85 3.32
CA ILE A 208 -44.38 46.87 2.37
C ILE A 208 -42.88 46.70 2.60
N THR A 209 -42.13 47.79 2.77
CA THR A 209 -40.66 47.74 2.99
C THR A 209 -40.32 47.05 4.31
N TYR A 210 -41.06 47.36 5.37
CA TYR A 210 -40.88 46.70 6.66
C TYR A 210 -41.30 45.23 6.61
N GLY A 211 -42.37 44.91 5.89
CA GLY A 211 -42.85 43.54 5.66
C GLY A 211 -41.86 42.68 4.88
N THR A 212 -41.26 43.21 3.80
CA THR A 212 -40.23 42.48 3.03
C THR A 212 -38.95 42.29 3.85
N ALA A 213 -38.53 43.30 4.63
CA ALA A 213 -37.41 43.17 5.57
C ALA A 213 -37.67 42.10 6.65
N MET A 214 -38.88 42.09 7.23
CA MET A 214 -39.30 41.08 8.21
C MET A 214 -39.32 39.68 7.59
N ALA A 215 -39.83 39.53 6.36
CA ALA A 215 -39.85 38.25 5.65
C ALA A 215 -38.43 37.74 5.33
N MET A 216 -37.52 38.63 4.91
CA MET A 216 -36.11 38.29 4.72
C MET A 216 -35.44 37.85 6.03
N TYR A 217 -35.74 38.53 7.14
CA TYR A 217 -35.23 38.16 8.45
C TYR A 217 -35.82 36.83 8.96
N ALA A 218 -37.12 36.60 8.78
CA ALA A 218 -37.77 35.33 9.12
C ALA A 218 -37.19 34.16 8.31
N TYR A 219 -36.94 34.38 7.01
CA TYR A 219 -36.24 33.42 6.16
C TYR A 219 -34.82 33.14 6.66
N PHE A 220 -34.07 34.17 7.05
CA PHE A 220 -32.75 34.03 7.65
C PHE A 220 -32.78 33.18 8.93
N VAL A 221 -33.71 33.46 9.85
CA VAL A 221 -33.85 32.71 11.12
C VAL A 221 -34.22 31.25 10.88
N LEU A 222 -35.15 30.97 9.95
CA LEU A 222 -35.61 29.63 9.64
C LEU A 222 -34.54 28.80 8.91
N THR A 223 -33.74 29.45 8.07
CA THR A 223 -32.70 28.80 7.25
C THR A 223 -31.32 28.78 7.94
N ARG A 224 -31.14 29.56 9.03
CA ARG A 224 -29.87 29.76 9.77
C ARG A 224 -28.67 30.02 8.84
N GLN A 225 -28.86 30.82 7.79
CA GLN A 225 -27.83 31.10 6.79
C GLN A 225 -27.79 32.59 6.50
N GLU A 226 -26.63 33.23 6.74
CA GLU A 226 -26.33 34.54 6.17
C GLU A 226 -26.41 34.44 4.66
N TYR A 227 -26.99 35.46 4.04
CA TYR A 227 -27.11 35.58 2.59
C TYR A 227 -25.74 35.92 1.97
N ILE A 228 -24.76 35.04 2.20
CA ILE A 228 -23.40 35.12 1.67
C ILE A 228 -23.32 34.02 0.61
N TYR A 229 -23.39 34.49 -0.63
CA TYR A 229 -23.56 33.73 -1.87
C TYR A 229 -22.61 32.55 -2.13
N PRO A 230 -21.37 32.50 -1.61
CA PRO A 230 -20.51 31.33 -1.83
C PRO A 230 -20.71 30.21 -0.79
N ASP A 231 -20.77 30.54 0.50
CA ASP A 231 -20.56 29.56 1.58
C ASP A 231 -21.83 28.78 1.97
N ALA A 232 -22.99 29.42 1.84
CA ALA A 232 -24.28 28.77 2.01
C ALA A 232 -24.52 27.67 0.98
N ARG A 233 -24.03 27.89 -0.26
CA ARG A 233 -24.13 26.93 -1.37
C ARG A 233 -23.30 25.68 -1.09
N ASP A 234 -22.05 25.85 -0.65
CA ASP A 234 -21.14 24.73 -0.39
C ASP A 234 -21.63 23.84 0.75
N ARG A 235 -22.21 24.43 1.80
CA ARG A 235 -22.76 23.64 2.91
C ARG A 235 -24.05 22.90 2.54
N GLN A 236 -24.94 23.55 1.79
CA GLN A 236 -26.16 22.91 1.30
C GLN A 236 -25.85 21.84 0.25
N TYR A 237 -24.82 22.08 -0.56
CA TYR A 237 -24.23 21.12 -1.48
C TYR A 237 -23.63 19.92 -0.73
N LEU A 238 -22.83 20.12 0.32
CA LEU A 238 -22.31 19.05 1.17
C LEU A 238 -23.42 18.21 1.81
N LEU A 239 -24.47 18.86 2.33
CA LEU A 239 -25.63 18.16 2.91
C LEU A 239 -26.41 17.38 1.85
N PHE A 240 -26.61 17.93 0.65
CA PHE A 240 -27.27 17.23 -0.46
C PHE A 240 -26.42 16.11 -1.02
N LEU A 241 -25.11 16.29 -1.10
CA LEU A 241 -24.15 15.29 -1.54
C LEU A 241 -24.12 14.15 -0.53
N HIS A 242 -23.98 14.45 0.77
CA HIS A 242 -24.01 13.44 1.83
C HIS A 242 -25.35 12.70 1.88
N LYS A 243 -26.49 13.40 1.73
CA LYS A 243 -27.82 12.78 1.72
C LYS A 243 -28.10 11.99 0.43
N GLY A 244 -27.57 12.45 -0.70
CA GLY A 244 -27.61 11.76 -1.99
C GLY A 244 -26.80 10.47 -1.92
N VAL A 245 -25.55 10.57 -1.48
CA VAL A 245 -24.62 9.46 -1.25
C VAL A 245 -25.21 8.40 -0.34
N LYS A 246 -25.84 8.82 0.77
CA LYS A 246 -26.52 7.90 1.72
C LYS A 246 -27.71 7.19 1.07
N ARG A 247 -28.32 7.77 0.04
CA ARG A 247 -29.42 7.19 -0.75
C ARG A 247 -28.95 6.25 -1.85
N THR A 248 -27.81 6.55 -2.48
CA THR A 248 -27.23 5.75 -3.57
C THR A 248 -26.21 4.69 -3.12
N ARG A 249 -26.00 4.49 -1.80
CA ARG A 249 -24.90 3.62 -1.28
C ARG A 249 -23.54 3.97 -1.89
N PHE A 250 -23.35 5.23 -2.17
CA PHE A 250 -22.09 5.73 -2.66
C PHE A 250 -21.15 5.88 -1.47
N ASP A 251 -19.88 5.51 -1.63
CA ASP A 251 -18.94 5.53 -0.53
C ASP A 251 -18.03 6.75 -0.69
N ILE A 252 -18.42 7.88 -0.06
CA ILE A 252 -17.64 9.13 -0.09
C ILE A 252 -16.24 8.88 0.50
N GLU A 253 -16.16 8.01 1.50
CA GLU A 253 -14.90 7.68 2.15
C GLU A 253 -13.96 6.99 1.15
N LYS A 254 -14.51 6.07 0.34
CA LYS A 254 -13.79 5.47 -0.78
C LYS A 254 -13.39 6.52 -1.83
N TYR A 255 -14.24 7.49 -2.16
CA TYR A 255 -13.92 8.57 -3.12
C TYR A 255 -12.77 9.47 -2.66
N ASN A 256 -12.86 9.97 -1.42
CA ASN A 256 -11.83 10.83 -0.86
C ASN A 256 -10.51 10.07 -0.75
N LYS A 257 -10.57 8.82 -0.27
CA LYS A 257 -9.40 7.94 -0.22
C LYS A 257 -8.80 7.74 -1.61
N LEU A 258 -9.62 7.49 -2.64
CA LEU A 258 -9.15 7.36 -4.03
C LEU A 258 -8.46 8.63 -4.54
N LYS A 259 -9.01 9.79 -4.19
CA LYS A 259 -8.50 11.09 -4.63
C LYS A 259 -7.18 11.44 -3.93
N ASP A 260 -7.09 11.16 -2.64
CA ASP A 260 -5.86 11.32 -1.85
C ASP A 260 -4.78 10.35 -2.37
N ASP A 261 -5.16 9.11 -2.65
CA ASP A 261 -4.30 8.08 -3.25
C ASP A 261 -3.76 8.46 -4.66
N ILE A 262 -4.53 9.19 -5.47
CA ILE A 262 -4.07 9.72 -6.77
C ILE A 262 -3.15 10.92 -6.55
N ALA A 263 -3.51 11.83 -5.63
CA ALA A 263 -2.76 13.04 -5.36
C ALA A 263 -1.36 12.73 -4.78
N GLU A 264 -1.29 11.80 -3.82
CA GLU A 264 -0.02 11.35 -3.22
C GLU A 264 0.89 10.69 -4.26
N ARG A 265 0.33 9.88 -5.16
CA ARG A 265 1.10 9.20 -6.22
C ARG A 265 1.54 10.14 -7.34
N THR A 266 0.81 11.23 -7.58
CA THR A 266 1.17 12.25 -8.58
C THR A 266 2.23 13.21 -8.03
N LEU A 267 2.17 13.55 -6.73
CA LEU A 267 3.14 14.43 -6.06
C LEU A 267 4.47 13.73 -5.70
N GLY A 268 4.45 12.42 -5.50
CA GLY A 268 5.66 11.62 -5.24
C GLY A 268 6.56 11.38 -6.46
N HIS A 269 6.17 11.88 -7.64
CA HIS A 269 6.95 11.80 -8.88
C HIS A 269 7.58 13.17 -9.17
N PRO A 270 8.72 13.54 -8.54
CA PRO A 270 9.51 14.66 -9.06
C PRO A 270 10.00 14.26 -10.46
N HIS A 271 9.76 15.14 -11.43
CA HIS A 271 10.30 15.06 -12.78
C HIS A 271 11.82 14.93 -12.80
#